data_AF-A0A0U1KJ04-F1
#
_entry.id   AF-A0A0U1KJ04-F1
#
_cell.length_a   1.000
_cell.length_b   1.000
_cell.length_c   1.000
_cell.angle_alpha   90.00
_cell.angle_beta   90.00
_cell.angle_gamma   90.00
#
_symmetry.space_group_name_H-M   'P 1'
#
loop_
_entity.id
_entity.type
_entity.pdbx_description
1 polymer ?
#
loop_
_entity_poly.entity_id
_entity_poly.type
_entity_poly.pdbx_seq_one_letter_code
_entity_poly.pdbx_strand_id
1 'polypeptide(L)'
;MFPNLLQRSTKPQGMSNQMFFALVAYGLALILQLQMKTKKKRWQFLRLMRTYMYKPYDAFTEAVFRRKSKTTRGQQKIPIRKTTTMFEGTIAMIKPQKRNK
;
A
#
# COMPACT_ATOMS: atom_id res chain seq x y z
N MET A 1 38.86 43.78 -17.92
CA MET A 1 38.99 43.35 -16.51
C MET A 1 37.58 43.20 -15.95
N PHE A 2 37.06 41.97 -15.88
CA PHE A 2 35.66 41.69 -15.50
C PHE A 2 35.61 41.13 -14.07
N PRO A 3 35.29 41.92 -13.03
CA PRO A 3 35.16 41.40 -11.68
C PRO A 3 33.68 41.21 -11.36
N ASN A 4 33.04 40.15 -11.85
CA ASN A 4 31.64 39.83 -11.47
C ASN A 4 31.34 38.32 -11.45
N LEU A 5 32.36 37.46 -11.33
CA LEU A 5 32.18 36.00 -11.34
C LEU A 5 32.29 35.31 -9.98
N LEU A 6 32.50 36.05 -8.88
CA LEU A 6 32.60 35.48 -7.53
C LEU A 6 31.34 35.64 -6.66
N GLN A 7 30.31 36.37 -7.12
CA GLN A 7 29.09 36.58 -6.34
C GLN A 7 28.04 35.47 -6.52
N ARG A 8 28.36 34.35 -7.18
CA ARG A 8 27.45 33.20 -7.35
C ARG A 8 27.70 32.06 -6.34
N SER A 9 28.66 32.21 -5.42
CA SER A 9 29.09 31.12 -4.53
C SER A 9 28.57 31.22 -3.07
N THR A 10 28.09 32.37 -2.60
CA THR A 10 27.90 32.61 -1.16
C THR A 10 26.52 33.15 -0.77
N LYS A 11 25.43 32.61 -1.33
CA LYS A 11 24.09 32.78 -0.75
C LYS A 11 23.65 31.46 -0.10
N PRO A 12 23.84 31.26 1.21
CA PRO A 12 23.37 30.07 1.93
C PRO A 12 21.82 29.97 1.99
N GLN A 13 21.12 30.98 1.46
CA GLN A 13 19.66 31.10 1.43
C GLN A 13 18.96 29.94 0.72
N GLY A 14 19.65 29.21 -0.16
CA GLY A 14 19.11 28.03 -0.84
C GLY A 14 18.86 26.82 0.06
N MET A 15 19.61 26.65 1.16
CA MET A 15 19.47 25.50 2.06
C MET A 15 18.30 25.63 3.03
N SER A 16 18.08 26.84 3.58
CA SER A 16 16.99 27.06 4.55
C SER A 16 15.61 26.87 3.93
N ASN A 17 15.39 27.28 2.68
CA ASN A 17 14.09 27.09 2.02
C ASN A 17 13.72 25.62 1.85
N GLN A 18 14.69 24.73 1.62
CA GLN A 18 14.43 23.31 1.45
C GLN A 18 13.91 22.65 2.74
N MET A 19 14.39 23.10 3.90
CA MET A 19 13.91 22.60 5.21
C MET A 19 12.46 23.02 5.45
N PHE A 20 12.09 24.26 5.10
CA PHE A 20 10.70 24.72 5.21
C PHE A 20 9.77 23.95 4.28
N PHE A 21 10.17 23.68 3.04
CA PHE A 21 9.39 22.85 2.13
C PHE A 21 9.22 21.42 2.66
N ALA A 22 10.26 20.83 3.26
CA ALA A 22 10.17 19.50 3.86
C ALA A 22 9.18 19.48 5.05
N LEU A 23 9.21 20.51 5.90
CA LEU A 23 8.27 20.67 7.02
C LEU A 23 6.82 20.85 6.53
N VAL A 24 6.60 21.70 5.53
CA VAL A 24 5.27 21.95 4.96
C VAL A 24 4.73 20.69 4.29
N ALA A 25 5.53 20.00 3.47
CA ALA A 25 5.14 18.76 2.83
C ALA A 25 4.80 17.67 3.85
N TYR A 26 5.57 17.60 4.93
CA TYR A 26 5.31 16.66 6.03
C TYR A 26 4.02 17.00 6.80
N GLY A 27 3.78 18.28 7.10
CA GLY A 27 2.55 18.76 7.72
C GLY A 27 1.31 18.46 6.87
N LEU A 28 1.38 18.73 5.57
CA LEU A 28 0.31 18.40 4.61
C LEU A 28 0.03 16.89 4.57
N ALA A 29 1.08 16.06 4.53
CA ALA A 29 0.92 14.62 4.56
C ALA A 29 0.25 14.11 5.85
N LEU A 30 0.56 14.72 6.99
CA LEU A 30 -0.09 14.41 8.28
C LEU A 30 -1.56 14.80 8.30
N ILE A 31 -1.90 16.01 7.82
CA ILE A 31 -3.28 16.50 7.76
C ILE A 31 -4.11 15.58 6.86
N LEU A 32 -3.60 15.25 5.67
CA LEU A 32 -4.27 14.32 4.75
C LEU A 32 -4.45 12.93 5.37
N GLN A 33 -3.45 12.42 6.08
CA GLN A 33 -3.57 11.14 6.78
C GLN A 33 -4.65 11.17 7.87
N LEU A 34 -4.76 12.29 8.59
CA LEU A 34 -5.75 12.48 9.66
C LEU A 34 -7.17 12.59 9.08
N GLN A 35 -7.35 13.37 8.02
CA GLN A 35 -8.62 13.52 7.30
C GLN A 35 -9.13 12.17 6.77
N MET A 36 -8.24 11.36 6.19
CA MET A 36 -8.61 10.05 5.66
C MET A 36 -8.78 8.96 6.74
N LYS A 37 -8.59 9.28 8.03
CA LYS A 37 -8.73 8.34 9.18
C LYS A 37 -8.05 6.98 8.95
N THR A 38 -6.94 6.96 8.23
CA THR A 38 -6.28 5.70 7.82
C THR A 38 -5.29 5.26 8.90
N LYS A 39 -5.28 3.96 9.22
CA LYS A 39 -4.26 3.34 10.08
C LYS A 39 -3.01 2.89 9.29
N LYS A 40 -2.84 3.31 8.04
CA LYS A 40 -1.69 2.90 7.21
C LYS A 40 -0.41 3.57 7.71
N LYS A 41 0.73 2.90 7.49
CA LYS A 41 2.05 3.46 7.80
C LYS A 41 2.30 4.69 6.92
N ARG A 42 2.80 5.80 7.48
CA ARG A 42 3.13 7.06 6.76
C ARG A 42 3.82 6.84 5.41
N TRP A 43 4.85 6.00 5.39
CA TRP A 43 5.60 5.67 4.17
C TRP A 43 4.75 5.03 3.07
N GLN A 44 3.80 4.18 3.43
CA GLN A 44 2.89 3.56 2.47
C GLN A 44 1.92 4.60 1.91
N PHE A 45 1.46 5.53 2.74
CA PHE A 45 0.62 6.64 2.32
C PHE A 45 1.32 7.55 1.31
N LEU A 46 2.56 7.97 1.60
CA LEU A 46 3.38 8.77 0.68
C LEU A 46 3.67 8.04 -0.63
N ARG A 47 3.97 6.73 -0.57
CA ARG A 47 4.15 5.91 -1.76
C ARG A 47 2.87 5.87 -2.61
N LEU A 48 1.72 5.71 -1.96
CA LEU A 48 0.42 5.67 -2.63
C LEU A 48 0.09 7.02 -3.27
N MET A 49 0.32 8.14 -2.57
CA MET A 49 0.18 9.48 -3.14
C MET A 49 1.03 9.62 -4.41
N ARG A 50 2.29 9.19 -4.37
CA ARG A 50 3.18 9.25 -5.54
C ARG A 50 2.67 8.40 -6.71
N THR A 51 2.20 7.19 -6.44
CA THR A 51 1.68 6.29 -7.49
C THR A 51 0.38 6.79 -8.12
N TYR A 52 -0.47 7.47 -7.33
CA TYR A 52 -1.76 7.97 -7.78
C TYR A 52 -1.76 9.47 -8.12
N MET A 53 -0.58 10.11 -8.20
CA MET A 53 -0.46 11.56 -8.47
C MET A 53 -1.06 11.98 -9.80
N TYR A 54 -1.06 11.09 -10.80
CA TYR A 54 -1.62 11.31 -12.13
C TYR A 54 -2.96 10.60 -12.35
N LYS A 55 -3.59 10.12 -11.28
CA LYS A 55 -4.88 9.39 -11.33
C LYS A 55 -5.98 10.24 -10.70
N PRO A 56 -7.26 9.99 -11.05
CA PRO A 56 -8.37 10.65 -10.40
C PRO A 56 -8.38 10.37 -8.89
N TYR A 57 -8.90 11.32 -8.13
CA TYR A 57 -8.96 11.26 -6.67
C TYR A 57 -9.74 10.03 -6.17
N ASP A 58 -10.78 9.60 -6.89
CA ASP A 58 -11.55 8.40 -6.55
C ASP A 58 -10.68 7.14 -6.53
N ALA A 59 -9.81 6.97 -7.52
CA ALA A 59 -8.89 5.83 -7.56
C ALA A 59 -7.88 5.86 -6.39
N PHE A 60 -7.48 7.06 -5.95
CA PHE A 60 -6.63 7.21 -4.78
C PHE A 60 -7.37 6.83 -3.49
N THR A 61 -8.60 7.33 -3.28
CA THR A 61 -9.40 6.99 -2.09
C THR A 61 -9.72 5.51 -2.03
N GLU A 62 -10.07 4.88 -3.16
CA GLU A 62 -10.29 3.43 -3.25
C GLU A 62 -9.03 2.66 -2.83
N ALA A 63 -7.86 3.04 -3.35
CA ALA A 63 -6.59 2.41 -2.99
C ALA A 63 -6.20 2.61 -1.51
N VAL A 64 -6.54 3.78 -0.95
CA VAL A 64 -6.34 4.09 0.47
C VAL A 64 -7.24 3.23 1.35
N PHE A 65 -8.53 3.10 1.03
CA PHE A 65 -9.46 2.30 1.83
C PHE A 65 -9.52 0.83 1.43
N ARG A 66 -8.76 0.43 0.40
CA ARG A 66 -8.70 -0.95 -0.08
C ARG A 66 -8.37 -1.91 1.06
N ARG A 67 -9.27 -2.86 1.30
CA ARG A 67 -9.02 -3.99 2.21
C ARG A 67 -7.87 -4.82 1.66
N LYS A 68 -6.98 -5.30 2.53
CA LYS A 68 -5.84 -6.13 2.12
C LYS A 68 -6.37 -7.27 1.25
N SER A 69 -5.79 -7.44 0.05
CA SER A 69 -6.12 -8.59 -0.80
C SER A 69 -5.93 -9.85 0.02
N LYS A 70 -6.92 -10.76 -0.03
CA LYS A 70 -6.83 -12.06 0.65
C LYS A 70 -5.47 -12.68 0.30
N THR A 71 -4.77 -13.21 1.30
CA THR A 71 -3.56 -13.99 1.09
C THR A 71 -3.89 -15.05 0.06
N THR A 72 -3.35 -14.90 -1.14
CA THR A 72 -3.31 -15.97 -2.13
C THR A 72 -2.54 -17.09 -1.44
N ARG A 73 -3.27 -18.13 -1.01
CA ARG A 73 -2.67 -19.45 -0.81
C ARG A 73 -1.96 -19.71 -2.12
N GLY A 74 -0.63 -19.71 -2.13
CA GLY A 74 0.14 -19.77 -3.39
C GLY A 74 -0.28 -20.94 -4.26
N GLN A 75 0.36 -21.10 -5.42
CA GLN A 75 0.26 -22.33 -6.22
C GLN A 75 0.42 -23.53 -5.29
N GLN A 76 -0.66 -24.26 -5.07
CA GLN A 76 -0.65 -25.35 -4.13
C GLN A 76 0.08 -26.51 -4.79
N LYS A 77 1.38 -26.68 -4.46
CA LYS A 77 2.25 -27.71 -5.04
C LYS A 77 1.66 -29.13 -4.92
N ILE A 78 0.76 -29.34 -3.96
CA ILE A 78 0.07 -30.60 -3.72
C ILE A 78 -1.43 -30.31 -3.78
N PRO A 79 -2.18 -30.89 -4.74
CA PRO A 79 -3.63 -30.75 -4.74
C PRO A 79 -4.19 -31.33 -3.44
N ILE A 80 -4.96 -30.53 -2.69
CA ILE A 80 -5.81 -31.10 -1.62
C ILE A 80 -6.79 -32.01 -2.33
N ARG A 81 -6.64 -33.31 -2.11
CA ARG A 81 -7.65 -34.29 -2.54
C ARG A 81 -8.95 -33.88 -1.87
N LYS A 82 -9.86 -33.28 -2.65
CA LYS A 82 -11.25 -33.12 -2.23
C LYS A 82 -11.75 -34.54 -2.03
N THR A 83 -12.00 -34.95 -0.80
CA THR A 83 -12.56 -36.26 -0.56
C THR A 83 -13.98 -36.22 -1.08
N THR A 84 -14.23 -36.88 -2.21
CA THR A 84 -15.56 -37.04 -2.77
C THR A 84 -16.40 -37.72 -1.70
N THR A 85 -17.30 -36.97 -1.06
CA THR A 85 -18.39 -37.57 -0.29
C THR A 85 -19.29 -38.24 -1.31
N MET A 86 -19.19 -39.57 -1.42
CA MET A 86 -20.14 -40.35 -2.22
C MET A 86 -21.51 -40.16 -1.57
N PHE A 87 -22.45 -39.65 -2.35
CA PHE A 87 -23.85 -39.57 -1.96
C PHE A 87 -24.50 -40.86 -2.47
N GLU A 88 -24.60 -41.86 -1.61
CA GLU A 88 -25.38 -43.07 -1.92
C GLU A 88 -26.85 -42.80 -1.59
N GLY A 89 -27.62 -42.45 -2.63
CA GLY A 89 -29.07 -42.28 -2.55
C GLY A 89 -29.55 -40.91 -2.03
N THR A 90 -30.86 -40.69 -2.13
CA THR A 90 -31.54 -39.38 -1.99
C THR A 90 -31.38 -38.69 -0.63
N ILE A 91 -30.86 -39.32 0.44
CA ILE A 91 -31.01 -38.77 1.81
C ILE A 91 -29.74 -38.74 2.69
N ALA A 92 -28.58 -39.31 2.33
CA ALA A 92 -27.44 -39.28 3.27
C ALA A 92 -26.04 -39.08 2.66
N MET A 93 -25.24 -38.25 3.34
CA MET A 93 -23.84 -38.00 3.02
C MET A 93 -22.92 -38.88 3.89
N ILE A 94 -22.14 -39.77 3.26
CA ILE A 94 -21.19 -40.63 3.99
C ILE A 94 -19.86 -39.87 4.16
N LYS A 95 -19.44 -39.70 5.42
CA LYS A 95 -18.15 -39.08 5.75
C LYS A 95 -17.03 -40.13 5.60
N PRO A 96 -15.97 -39.84 4.81
CA PRO A 96 -14.88 -40.78 4.61
C PRO A 96 -14.07 -40.98 5.88
N GLN A 97 -13.77 -42.25 6.22
CA GLN A 97 -13.01 -42.63 7.40
C GLN A 97 -11.52 -42.29 7.23
N LYS A 98 -10.96 -41.53 8.18
CA LYS A 98 -9.53 -41.19 8.22
C LYS A 98 -8.75 -42.41 8.70
N ARG A 99 -7.93 -43.02 7.83
CA ARG A 99 -6.95 -44.03 8.24
C ARG A 99 -5.74 -43.33 8.85
N ASN A 100 -5.53 -43.47 10.15
CA ASN A 100 -4.30 -43.02 10.80
C ASN A 100 -3.14 -43.90 10.33
N LYS A 101 -2.03 -43.26 9.97
CA LYS A 101 -0.77 -43.90 9.59
C LYS A 101 0.31 -43.40 10.53
#